data_AF-A0AAW9K5W8-F1
#
_entry.id   AF-A0AAW9K5W8-F1
#
_cell.length_a   1.000
_cell.length_b   1.000
_cell.length_c   1.000
_cell.angle_alpha   90.00
_cell.angle_beta   90.00
_cell.angle_gamma   90.00
#
_symmetry.space_group_name_H-M   'P 1'
#
loop_
_entity.id
_entity.type
_entity.pdbx_description
1 polymer ?
#
loop_
_entity_poly.entity_id
_entity_poly.type
_entity_poly.pdbx_seq_one_letter_code
_entity_poly.pdbx_strand_id
1 'polypeptide(L)'
;MSNNTQGESDIDLGLSGVSIAYSMNDEDDKDLGYTERTLSILDEFIAVGYEKSDTNDIVRTYFNSAKIYFKTKNYEKAVSLSPMGFSLQQLNDSMNGLEYLMYEKAYNLQQLA
;
A
#
# COMPACT_ATOMS: atom_id res chain seq x y z
N MET A 1 14.70 -22.66 -18.50
CA MET A 1 14.82 -21.19 -18.39
C MET A 1 14.03 -20.82 -17.16
N SER A 2 14.72 -20.57 -16.05
CA SER A 2 14.10 -20.31 -14.75
C SER A 2 14.96 -19.29 -14.03
N ASN A 3 14.30 -18.40 -13.29
CA ASN A 3 14.83 -17.46 -12.29
C ASN A 3 15.08 -16.05 -12.83
N ASN A 4 14.05 -15.20 -12.75
CA ASN A 4 14.26 -13.77 -12.47
C ASN A 4 13.11 -13.09 -11.70
N THR A 5 11.95 -13.72 -11.50
CA THR A 5 10.81 -13.10 -10.79
C THR A 5 11.00 -12.98 -9.28
N GLN A 6 11.84 -13.83 -8.67
CA GLN A 6 12.04 -13.84 -7.21
C GLN A 6 12.80 -12.60 -6.69
N GLY A 7 13.64 -11.96 -7.53
CA GLY A 7 14.45 -10.80 -7.12
C GLY A 7 13.69 -9.47 -7.20
N GLU A 8 12.61 -9.42 -7.97
CA GLU A 8 11.80 -8.20 -8.14
C GLU A 8 10.75 -8.06 -7.02
N SER A 9 10.17 -9.17 -6.52
CA SER A 9 9.25 -9.12 -5.37
C SER A 9 9.92 -8.66 -4.07
N ASP A 10 11.19 -9.01 -3.87
CA ASP A 10 11.95 -8.63 -2.67
C ASP A 10 12.31 -7.13 -2.65
N ILE A 11 12.50 -6.53 -3.84
CA ILE A 11 12.80 -5.09 -3.98
C ILE A 11 11.56 -4.25 -3.66
N ASP A 12 10.35 -4.78 -3.91
CA ASP A 12 9.10 -4.05 -3.83
C ASP A 12 8.48 -4.02 -2.41
N LEU A 13 8.66 -5.11 -1.65
CA LEU A 13 8.25 -5.17 -0.24
C LEU A 13 9.15 -4.35 0.69
N GLY A 14 10.44 -4.25 0.36
CA GLY A 14 11.39 -3.41 1.08
C GLY A 14 10.98 -1.94 1.08
N LEU A 15 10.35 -1.46 0.02
CA LEU A 15 9.92 -0.06 -0.11
C LEU A 15 8.77 0.31 0.84
N SER A 16 7.80 -0.59 1.05
CA SER A 16 6.75 -0.38 2.05
C SER A 16 7.31 -0.29 3.49
N GLY A 17 8.33 -1.09 3.79
CA GLY A 17 9.05 -1.06 5.07
C GLY A 17 9.92 0.19 5.23
N VAL A 18 10.52 0.66 4.15
CA VAL A 18 11.28 1.92 4.10
C VAL A 18 10.36 3.12 4.37
N SER A 19 9.18 3.18 3.76
CA SER A 19 8.23 4.27 4.02
C SER A 19 7.84 4.31 5.51
N ILE A 20 7.49 3.17 6.12
CA ILE A 20 7.21 3.11 7.56
C ILE A 20 8.40 3.57 8.41
N ALA A 21 9.62 3.15 8.07
CA ALA A 21 10.81 3.51 8.84
C ALA A 21 11.09 5.01 8.81
N TYR A 22 10.89 5.68 7.67
CA TYR A 22 10.98 7.14 7.57
C TYR A 22 9.82 7.84 8.29
N SER A 23 8.61 7.27 8.19
CA SER A 23 7.44 7.72 8.95
C SER A 23 7.64 7.70 10.46
N MET A 24 8.43 6.76 10.96
CA MET A 24 8.76 6.65 12.39
C MET A 24 9.80 7.67 12.85
N ASN A 25 10.50 8.32 11.91
CA ASN A 25 11.54 9.32 12.20
C ASN A 25 11.07 10.77 11.97
N ASP A 26 9.76 11.01 11.79
CA ASP A 26 9.14 12.32 11.49
C ASP A 26 9.75 13.02 10.25
N GLU A 27 10.29 12.25 9.30
CA GLU A 27 10.79 12.76 8.02
C GLU A 27 9.69 12.70 6.94
N ASP A 28 8.57 13.37 7.20
CA ASP A 28 7.31 13.25 6.44
C ASP A 28 7.47 13.53 4.93
N ASP A 29 8.28 14.52 4.55
CA ASP A 29 8.51 14.86 3.14
C ASP A 29 9.23 13.74 2.37
N LYS A 30 10.17 13.04 3.03
CA LYS A 30 10.86 11.89 2.42
C LYS A 30 9.93 10.69 2.37
N ASP A 31 9.14 10.48 3.42
CA ASP A 31 8.14 9.40 3.51
C ASP A 31 7.14 9.47 2.35
N LEU A 32 6.65 10.67 2.01
CA LEU A 32 5.74 10.85 0.88
C LEU A 32 6.38 10.48 -0.47
N GLY A 33 7.62 10.92 -0.72
CA GLY A 33 8.32 10.60 -1.97
C GLY A 33 8.56 9.10 -2.16
N TYR A 34 8.88 8.38 -1.07
CA TYR A 34 9.00 6.92 -1.11
C TYR A 34 7.63 6.25 -1.28
N THR A 35 6.58 6.74 -0.61
CA THR A 35 5.21 6.24 -0.80
C THR A 35 4.77 6.36 -2.25
N GLU A 36 5.00 7.50 -2.91
CA GLU A 36 4.62 7.69 -4.31
C GLU A 36 5.37 6.76 -5.25
N ARG A 37 6.67 6.58 -5.03
CA ARG A 37 7.48 5.62 -5.78
C ARG A 37 6.99 4.18 -5.57
N THR A 38 6.67 3.82 -4.33
CA THR A 38 6.16 2.48 -3.99
C THR A 38 4.85 2.20 -4.70
N LEU A 39 3.92 3.16 -4.70
CA LEU A 39 2.65 3.00 -5.40
C LEU A 39 2.83 2.89 -6.92
N SER A 40 3.76 3.64 -7.51
CA SER A 40 4.07 3.51 -8.94
C SER A 40 4.61 2.13 -9.30
N ILE A 41 5.50 1.55 -8.49
CA ILE A 41 6.05 0.22 -8.77
C ILE A 41 4.97 -0.85 -8.52
N LEU A 42 4.16 -0.68 -7.47
CA LEU A 42 3.04 -1.57 -7.20
C LEU A 42 2.03 -1.60 -8.36
N ASP A 43 1.72 -0.45 -8.96
CA ASP A 43 0.84 -0.37 -10.13
C ASP A 43 1.44 -1.14 -11.32
N GLU A 44 2.75 -1.04 -11.56
CA GLU A 44 3.45 -1.83 -12.59
C GLU A 44 3.43 -3.34 -12.27
N PHE A 45 3.69 -3.71 -11.02
CA PHE A 45 3.69 -5.09 -10.55
C PHE A 45 2.33 -5.76 -10.75
N ILE A 46 1.25 -5.07 -10.34
CA ILE A 46 -0.13 -5.55 -10.55
C ILE A 46 -0.45 -5.68 -12.05
N ALA A 47 0.01 -4.74 -12.88
CA ALA A 47 -0.24 -4.76 -14.32
C ALA A 47 0.46 -5.92 -15.05
N VAL A 48 1.65 -6.32 -14.61
CA VAL A 48 2.38 -7.48 -15.15
C VAL A 48 1.75 -8.80 -14.68
N GLY A 49 1.09 -8.78 -13.53
CA GLY A 49 0.43 -9.92 -12.92
C GLY A 49 1.20 -10.40 -11.69
N TYR A 50 0.46 -10.64 -10.61
CA TYR A 50 0.98 -11.03 -9.30
C TYR A 50 0.46 -12.42 -8.90
N GLU A 51 1.14 -13.08 -7.97
CA GLU A 51 0.70 -14.36 -7.42
C GLU A 51 -0.29 -14.16 -6.27
N LYS A 52 -1.21 -15.11 -6.07
CA LYS A 52 -2.18 -15.05 -4.96
C LYS A 52 -1.48 -14.90 -3.60
N SER A 53 -0.28 -15.45 -3.41
CA SER A 53 0.53 -15.28 -2.21
C SER A 53 0.89 -13.83 -1.90
N ASP A 54 0.99 -12.98 -2.92
CA ASP A 54 1.43 -11.58 -2.78
C ASP A 54 0.32 -10.66 -2.28
N THR A 55 -0.94 -11.13 -2.30
CA THR A 55 -2.13 -10.35 -1.95
C THR A 55 -2.00 -9.64 -0.61
N ASN A 56 -1.52 -10.34 0.42
CA ASN A 56 -1.40 -9.76 1.76
C ASN A 56 -0.40 -8.61 1.81
N ASP A 57 0.66 -8.75 1.03
CA ASP A 57 1.76 -7.80 0.97
C ASP A 57 1.36 -6.55 0.17
N ILE A 58 0.66 -6.73 -0.95
CA ILE A 58 0.04 -5.65 -1.70
C ILE A 58 -0.97 -4.87 -0.84
N VAL A 59 -1.85 -5.58 -0.12
CA VAL A 59 -2.83 -4.97 0.80
C VAL A 59 -2.13 -4.15 1.88
N ARG A 60 -1.05 -4.68 2.46
CA ARG A 60 -0.27 -3.97 3.48
C ARG A 60 0.35 -2.70 2.90
N THR A 61 0.86 -2.75 1.68
CA THR A 61 1.40 -1.57 0.98
C THR A 61 0.32 -0.49 0.83
N TYR A 62 -0.88 -0.82 0.34
CA TYR A 62 -1.97 0.16 0.25
C TYR A 62 -2.36 0.77 1.61
N PHE A 63 -2.44 -0.05 2.65
CA PHE A 63 -2.73 0.42 4.01
C PHE A 63 -1.67 1.39 4.52
N ASN A 64 -0.39 1.05 4.37
CA ASN A 64 0.71 1.90 4.81
C ASN A 64 0.74 3.22 4.05
N SER A 65 0.58 3.19 2.73
CA SER A 65 0.51 4.39 1.91
C SER A 65 -0.68 5.28 2.29
N ALA A 66 -1.83 4.70 2.63
CA ALA A 66 -2.98 5.47 3.14
C ALA A 66 -2.64 6.21 4.44
N LYS A 67 -1.91 5.56 5.36
CA LYS A 67 -1.45 6.22 6.60
C LYS A 67 -0.47 7.37 6.34
N ILE A 68 0.41 7.25 5.35
CA ILE A 68 1.33 8.35 4.99
C ILE A 68 0.55 9.53 4.40
N TYR A 69 -0.41 9.25 3.53
CA TYR A 69 -1.30 10.30 3.02
C TYR A 69 -2.17 10.93 4.12
N PHE A 70 -2.61 10.17 5.12
CA PHE A 70 -3.25 10.72 6.32
C PHE A 70 -2.34 11.68 7.06
N LYS A 71 -1.08 11.29 7.33
CA LYS A 71 -0.09 12.12 8.03
C LYS A 71 0.17 13.44 7.31
N THR A 72 0.27 13.40 5.99
CA THR A 72 0.44 14.57 5.12
C THR A 72 -0.88 15.33 4.85
N LYS A 73 -1.98 14.94 5.52
CA LYS A 73 -3.32 15.54 5.42
C LYS A 73 -3.96 15.45 4.03
N ASN A 74 -3.45 14.59 3.16
CA ASN A 74 -4.06 14.28 1.88
C ASN A 74 -5.11 13.17 2.04
N TYR A 75 -6.18 13.49 2.76
CA TYR A 75 -7.22 12.54 3.14
C TYR A 75 -7.96 11.95 1.93
N GLU A 76 -8.14 12.72 0.85
CA GLU A 76 -8.75 12.24 -0.38
C GLU A 76 -7.94 11.09 -0.99
N LYS A 77 -6.61 11.24 -1.08
CA LYS A 77 -5.75 10.18 -1.61
C LYS A 77 -5.70 8.98 -0.68
N ALA A 78 -5.63 9.20 0.63
CA ALA A 78 -5.72 8.10 1.60
C ALA A 78 -7.02 7.27 1.44
N VAL A 79 -8.18 7.93 1.28
CA VAL A 79 -9.47 7.26 1.03
C VAL A 79 -9.48 6.48 -0.29
N SER A 80 -8.78 6.97 -1.31
CA SER A 80 -8.75 6.33 -2.64
C SER A 80 -7.99 5.00 -2.68
N LEU A 81 -7.04 4.78 -1.76
CA LEU A 81 -6.20 3.59 -1.73
C LEU A 81 -6.91 2.37 -1.12
N SER A 82 -7.78 2.57 -0.13
CA SER A 82 -8.43 1.44 0.55
C SER A 82 -9.30 0.56 -0.37
N PRO A 83 -10.09 1.12 -1.31
CA PRO A 83 -10.81 0.34 -2.31
C PRO A 83 -9.92 -0.58 -3.17
N MET A 84 -8.69 -0.17 -3.49
CA MET A 84 -7.77 -0.97 -4.31
C MET A 84 -7.42 -2.29 -3.60
N GLY A 85 -7.08 -2.22 -2.31
CA GLY A 85 -6.83 -3.42 -1.51
C GLY A 85 -8.06 -4.31 -1.31
N PHE A 86 -9.26 -3.72 -1.16
CA PHE A 86 -10.50 -4.49 -1.06
C PHE A 86 -10.79 -5.33 -2.30
N SER A 87 -10.60 -4.75 -3.48
CA SER A 87 -10.82 -5.45 -4.75
C SER A 87 -9.89 -6.65 -4.90
N LEU A 88 -8.63 -6.54 -4.49
CA LEU A 88 -7.65 -7.62 -4.55
C LEU A 88 -7.97 -8.74 -3.55
N GLN A 89 -8.39 -8.39 -2.33
CA GLN A 89 -8.84 -9.34 -1.32
C GLN A 89 -10.04 -10.15 -1.81
N GLN A 90 -11.05 -9.47 -2.38
CA GLN A 90 -12.23 -10.12 -2.96
C GLN A 90 -11.86 -11.05 -4.12
N LEU A 91 -10.99 -10.60 -5.03
CA LEU A 91 -10.55 -11.43 -6.17
C LEU A 91 -9.85 -12.72 -5.72
N ASN A 92 -9.17 -12.67 -4.58
CA ASN A 92 -8.39 -13.78 -4.04
C ASN A 92 -9.12 -14.58 -2.95
N ASP A 93 -10.42 -14.36 -2.74
CA ASP A 93 -11.22 -14.99 -1.67
C ASP A 93 -10.52 -14.88 -0.29
N SER A 94 -9.93 -13.72 -0.01
CA SER A 94 -9.22 -13.42 1.23
C SER A 94 -9.89 -12.26 1.96
N MET A 95 -9.86 -12.27 3.28
CA MET A 95 -10.29 -11.14 4.12
C MET A 95 -9.15 -10.55 4.95
N ASN A 96 -7.92 -11.01 4.76
CA ASN A 96 -6.78 -10.65 5.62
C ASN A 96 -6.44 -9.16 5.51
N GLY A 97 -6.61 -8.42 6.60
CA GLY A 97 -6.30 -6.98 6.68
C GLY A 97 -7.39 -6.08 6.09
N LEU A 98 -8.55 -6.65 5.77
CA LEU A 98 -9.74 -5.90 5.33
C LEU A 98 -10.17 -4.90 6.40
N GLU A 99 -10.12 -5.31 7.67
CA GLU A 99 -10.43 -4.50 8.82
C GLU A 99 -9.55 -3.25 8.93
N TYR A 100 -8.26 -3.36 8.58
CA TYR A 100 -7.34 -2.22 8.62
C TYR A 100 -7.66 -1.20 7.53
N LEU A 101 -7.91 -1.66 6.31
CA LEU A 101 -8.29 -0.79 5.20
C LEU A 101 -9.67 -0.13 5.43
N MET A 102 -10.62 -0.86 6.02
CA MET A 102 -11.94 -0.30 6.38
C MET A 102 -11.84 0.76 7.46
N TYR A 103 -11.09 0.49 8.53
CA TYR A 103 -10.82 1.45 9.59
C TYR A 103 -10.15 2.70 9.03
N GLU A 104 -9.06 2.53 8.27
CA GLU A 104 -8.29 3.66 7.72
C GLU A 104 -9.15 4.53 6.81
N LYS A 105 -9.94 3.90 5.92
CA LYS A 105 -10.89 4.63 5.06
C LYS A 105 -11.89 5.44 5.87
N ALA A 106 -12.54 4.83 6.86
CA ALA A 106 -13.55 5.49 7.67
C ALA A 106 -12.95 6.67 8.46
N TYR A 107 -11.75 6.46 9.02
CA TYR A 107 -11.03 7.49 9.77
C TYR A 107 -10.61 8.68 8.90
N ASN A 108 -10.14 8.43 7.69
CA ASN A 108 -9.82 9.49 6.73
C ASN A 108 -11.07 10.21 6.20
N LEU A 109 -12.17 9.50 5.95
CA LEU A 109 -13.45 10.11 5.57
C LEU A 109 -13.98 11.05 6.66
N GLN A 110 -13.77 10.72 7.94
CA GLN A 110 -14.13 11.62 9.04
C GLN A 110 -13.37 12.95 8.99
N GLN A 111 -12.13 12.97 8.50
CA GLN A 111 -11.34 14.22 8.39
C GLN A 111 -11.81 15.12 7.23
N LEU A 112 -12.59 14.57 6.29
CA LEU A 112 -13.15 15.29 5.14
C LEU A 112 -14.55 15.87 5.42
N ALA A 113 -15.17 15.51 6.55
CA ALA A 113 -16.52 15.92 6.95
C ALA A 113 -16.52 17.24 7.73
#